data_AF-A0A2M4CKC2-F1
#
_entry.id   AF-A0A2M4CKC2-F1
#
_cell.length_a   1.000
_cell.length_b   1.000
_cell.length_c   1.000
_cell.angle_alpha   90.00
_cell.angle_beta   90.00
_cell.angle_gamma   90.00
#
_symmetry.space_group_name_H-M   'P 1'
#
loop_
_entity.id
_entity.type
_entity.pdbx_description
1 polymer ?
#
loop_
_entity_poly.entity_id
_entity_poly.type
_entity_poly.pdbx_seq_one_letter_code
_entity_poly.pdbx_strand_id
1 'polypeptide(L)'
;MNGKSSLIAGFVRAPQKAVINTQFSIATVKNGGIPGVVRTASNIQGKPKTKSREKRANGTVQIPQNDELTKQAVDEILRETRTSKTQTEQNGPTARKRCPIQKTNKRFLNRTIISAVNHNNREGRKVKQRSKEKLTEHVRKGNVQEPSRKDQNPPIIVID
;
A
#
# COMPACT_ATOMS: atom_id res chain seq x y z
N MET A 1 -32.61 -62.79 11.88
CA MET A 1 -32.48 -61.36 11.51
C MET A 1 -31.02 -61.12 11.13
N ASN A 2 -30.73 -61.04 9.83
CA ASN A 2 -29.37 -60.98 9.30
C ASN A 2 -28.91 -59.52 9.20
N GLY A 3 -28.06 -59.08 10.11
CA GLY A 3 -27.43 -57.74 10.07
C GLY A 3 -26.09 -57.79 9.36
N LYS A 4 -26.06 -57.45 8.07
CA LYS A 4 -24.80 -57.20 7.34
C LYS A 4 -24.41 -55.74 7.57
N SER A 5 -23.24 -55.51 8.16
CA SER A 5 -22.63 -54.18 8.23
C SER A 5 -22.27 -53.71 6.82
N SER A 6 -22.68 -52.49 6.46
CA SER A 6 -22.24 -51.83 5.23
C SER A 6 -20.81 -51.34 5.43
N LEU A 7 -19.84 -52.08 4.89
CA LEU A 7 -18.47 -51.60 4.76
C LEU A 7 -18.47 -50.39 3.81
N ILE A 8 -18.13 -49.22 4.35
CA ILE A 8 -17.89 -48.02 3.54
C ILE A 8 -16.67 -48.31 2.67
N ALA A 9 -16.85 -48.34 1.35
CA ALA A 9 -15.76 -48.52 0.40
C ALA A 9 -14.82 -47.31 0.47
N GLY A 10 -13.74 -47.44 1.25
CA GLY A 10 -12.65 -46.48 1.27
C GLY A 10 -11.91 -46.49 -0.07
N PHE A 11 -11.91 -45.37 -0.77
CA PHE A 11 -10.98 -45.14 -1.87
C PHE A 11 -9.56 -44.96 -1.29
N VAL A 12 -8.83 -46.05 -1.15
CA VAL A 12 -7.39 -46.01 -0.87
C VAL A 12 -6.69 -45.63 -2.18
N ARG A 13 -6.34 -44.34 -2.32
CA ARG A 13 -5.54 -43.86 -3.45
C ARG A 13 -4.09 -44.25 -3.23
N ALA A 14 -3.62 -45.28 -3.93
CA ALA A 14 -2.20 -45.62 -3.98
C ALA A 14 -1.39 -44.47 -4.62
N PRO A 15 -0.19 -44.13 -4.11
CA PRO A 15 0.66 -43.11 -4.73
C PRO A 15 1.20 -43.62 -6.06
N GLN A 16 0.88 -42.92 -7.16
CA GLN A 16 1.52 -43.14 -8.44
C GLN A 16 3.00 -42.72 -8.33
N LYS A 17 3.91 -43.62 -8.71
CA LYS A 17 5.35 -43.39 -8.75
C LYS A 17 5.64 -42.16 -9.63
N ALA A 18 6.29 -41.15 -9.06
CA ALA A 18 6.67 -39.94 -9.77
C ALA A 18 7.79 -40.27 -10.77
N VAL A 19 7.45 -40.30 -12.06
CA VAL A 19 8.43 -40.24 -13.14
C VAL A 19 8.91 -38.81 -13.24
N ILE A 20 10.16 -38.59 -12.84
CA ILE A 20 10.89 -37.35 -13.02
C ILE A 20 11.23 -37.24 -14.51
N ASN A 21 10.48 -36.44 -15.25
CA ASN A 21 10.99 -35.80 -16.47
C ASN A 21 10.17 -34.54 -16.79
N THR A 22 10.38 -33.47 -16.03
CA THR A 22 9.89 -32.15 -16.42
C THR A 22 10.88 -31.53 -17.38
N GLN A 23 10.70 -31.82 -18.67
CA GLN A 23 11.25 -30.97 -19.72
C GLN A 23 10.55 -29.61 -19.61
N PHE A 24 11.30 -28.55 -19.34
CA PHE A 24 10.79 -27.18 -19.38
C PHE A 24 10.49 -26.82 -20.84
N SER A 25 9.23 -26.95 -21.26
CA SER A 25 8.77 -26.33 -22.49
C SER A 25 8.49 -24.85 -22.20
N ILE A 26 9.24 -23.96 -22.86
CA ILE A 26 8.94 -22.53 -22.88
C ILE A 26 7.69 -22.35 -23.75
N ALA A 27 6.53 -22.27 -23.11
CA ALA A 27 5.29 -21.90 -23.77
C ALA A 27 5.27 -20.39 -23.99
N THR A 28 5.49 -19.97 -25.24
CA THR A 28 5.25 -18.59 -25.68
C THR A 28 3.73 -18.34 -25.68
N VAL A 29 3.21 -17.75 -24.61
CA VAL A 29 1.79 -17.38 -24.52
C VAL A 29 1.55 -16.18 -25.42
N LYS A 30 0.85 -16.42 -26.55
CA LYS A 30 0.21 -15.37 -27.33
C LYS A 30 -0.95 -14.80 -26.50
N ASN A 31 -0.98 -13.47 -26.42
CA ASN A 31 -1.90 -12.63 -25.63
C ASN A 31 -3.37 -13.14 -25.60
N GLY A 32 -3.75 -13.84 -24.54
CA GLY A 32 -5.14 -14.18 -24.20
C GLY A 32 -5.51 -13.56 -22.86
N GLY A 33 -6.35 -12.53 -22.88
CA GLY A 33 -6.79 -11.83 -21.67
C GLY A 33 -7.74 -12.68 -20.82
N ILE A 34 -7.60 -12.59 -19.49
CA ILE A 34 -8.52 -13.19 -18.52
C ILE A 34 -9.92 -12.57 -18.70
N PRO A 35 -10.98 -13.38 -18.92
CA PRO A 35 -12.34 -12.86 -19.06
C PRO A 35 -12.84 -12.28 -17.73
N GLY A 36 -13.42 -11.07 -17.78
CA GLY A 36 -14.04 -10.39 -16.63
C GLY A 36 -13.24 -9.23 -16.00
N VAL A 37 -12.05 -8.91 -16.52
CA VAL A 37 -11.30 -7.72 -16.07
C VAL A 37 -11.71 -6.50 -16.90
N VAL A 38 -12.40 -5.55 -16.29
CA VAL A 38 -12.58 -4.20 -16.86
C VAL A 38 -11.21 -3.53 -16.91
N ARG A 39 -10.60 -3.50 -18.10
CA ARG A 39 -9.37 -2.73 -18.33
C ARG A 39 -9.78 -1.28 -18.51
N THR A 40 -9.47 -0.43 -17.54
CA THR A 40 -9.40 1.01 -17.80
C THR A 40 -8.26 1.22 -18.81
N ALA A 41 -8.57 1.76 -19.99
CA ALA A 41 -7.58 2.04 -21.02
C ALA A 41 -6.67 3.19 -20.58
N SER A 42 -5.63 2.89 -19.83
CA SER A 42 -4.50 3.80 -19.67
C SER A 42 -3.51 3.49 -20.80
N ASN A 43 -3.58 4.28 -21.87
CA ASN A 43 -2.50 4.40 -22.84
C ASN A 43 -1.28 4.94 -22.10
N ILE A 44 -0.40 4.04 -21.68
CA ILE A 44 0.90 4.39 -21.11
C ILE A 44 1.95 3.80 -22.05
N GLN A 45 2.25 4.53 -23.14
CA GLN A 45 3.61 4.51 -23.68
C GLN A 45 4.54 5.12 -22.62
N GLY A 46 4.85 4.31 -21.61
CA GLY A 46 5.72 4.67 -20.51
C GLY A 46 7.11 4.19 -20.84
N LYS A 47 7.94 5.07 -21.41
CA LYS A 47 9.39 4.95 -21.29
C LYS A 47 9.74 4.67 -19.83
N PRO A 48 10.82 3.90 -19.53
CA PRO A 48 11.23 3.64 -18.17
C PRO A 48 11.47 4.97 -17.45
N LYS A 49 10.49 5.42 -16.65
CA LYS A 49 10.71 6.50 -15.71
C LYS A 49 11.55 5.91 -14.58
N THR A 50 12.86 6.03 -14.73
CA THR A 50 13.71 6.32 -13.59
C THR A 50 12.95 7.37 -12.78
N LYS A 51 12.59 7.04 -11.54
CA LYS A 51 12.20 8.10 -10.60
C LYS A 51 13.48 8.90 -10.40
N SER A 52 13.71 9.87 -11.26
CA SER A 52 14.63 10.96 -10.99
C SER A 52 14.09 11.56 -9.71
N ARG A 53 14.77 11.24 -8.61
CA ARG A 53 14.70 12.04 -7.41
C ARG A 53 15.04 13.44 -7.91
N GLU A 54 14.02 14.29 -7.97
CA GLU A 54 14.18 15.68 -8.35
C GLU A 54 15.36 16.22 -7.56
N LYS A 55 16.41 16.61 -8.29
CA LYS A 55 17.48 17.43 -7.74
C LYS A 55 16.78 18.70 -7.29
N ARG A 56 16.40 18.74 -6.01
CA ARG A 56 16.17 20.02 -5.36
C ARG A 56 17.45 20.81 -5.62
N ALA A 57 17.28 21.97 -6.25
CA ALA A 57 18.35 22.91 -6.52
C ALA A 57 19.24 23.01 -5.29
N ASN A 58 20.54 23.02 -5.53
CA ASN A 58 21.60 23.10 -4.54
C ASN A 58 21.26 24.19 -3.51
N GLY A 59 20.62 23.81 -2.42
CA GLY A 59 20.69 24.59 -1.21
C GLY A 59 22.14 24.50 -0.80
N THR A 60 22.88 25.60 -0.99
CA THR A 60 24.14 25.80 -0.31
C THR A 60 23.82 25.71 1.17
N VAL A 61 23.91 24.49 1.71
CA VAL A 61 23.99 24.28 3.15
C VAL A 61 25.30 24.95 3.49
N GLN A 62 25.20 26.12 4.10
CA GLN A 62 26.33 26.78 4.73
C GLN A 62 26.77 25.83 5.85
N ILE A 63 27.66 24.90 5.49
CA ILE A 63 28.38 24.07 6.46
C ILE A 63 29.30 25.07 7.16
N PRO A 64 29.12 25.33 8.47
CA PRO A 64 30.05 26.16 9.20
C PRO A 64 31.46 25.59 8.98
N GLN A 65 32.33 26.40 8.36
CA GLN A 65 33.61 25.94 7.81
C GLN A 65 34.58 25.35 8.84
N ASN A 66 34.26 25.47 10.14
CA ASN A 66 35.06 25.00 11.26
C ASN A 66 34.34 23.96 12.12
N ASP A 67 33.32 23.29 11.58
CA ASP A 67 32.71 22.18 12.29
C ASP A 67 33.43 20.89 11.90
N GLU A 68 34.54 20.61 12.59
CA GLU A 68 35.38 19.42 12.39
C GLU A 68 34.53 18.14 12.38
N LEU A 69 33.45 18.11 13.18
CA LEU A 69 32.46 17.04 13.18
C LEU A 69 31.76 16.89 11.83
N THR A 70 31.37 18.00 11.20
CA THR A 70 30.71 17.95 9.88
C THR A 70 31.68 17.45 8.82
N LYS A 71 32.94 17.90 8.83
CA LYS A 71 33.97 17.38 7.91
C LYS A 71 34.19 15.87 8.13
N GLN A 72 34.34 15.44 9.37
CA GLN A 72 34.50 14.02 9.72
C GLN A 72 33.28 13.18 9.29
N ALA A 73 32.07 13.70 9.48
CA ALA A 73 30.84 13.02 9.06
C ALA A 73 30.77 12.87 7.53
N VAL A 74 31.15 13.91 6.78
CA VAL A 74 31.20 13.85 5.31
C VAL A 74 32.24 12.82 4.84
N ASP A 75 33.44 12.85 5.43
CA ASP A 75 34.52 11.93 5.08
C ASP A 75 34.13 10.46 5.39
N GLU A 76 33.45 10.22 6.52
CA GLU A 76 32.92 8.92 6.91
C GLU A 76 31.88 8.39 5.92
N ILE A 77 30.89 9.21 5.54
CA ILE A 77 29.85 8.84 4.55
C ILE A 77 30.49 8.50 3.20
N LEU A 78 31.48 9.28 2.75
CA LEU A 78 32.19 9.03 1.50
C LEU A 78 32.99 7.73 1.56
N ARG A 79 33.63 7.44 2.70
CA ARG A 79 34.34 6.18 2.93
C ARG A 79 33.40 4.98 2.88
N GLU A 80 32.30 5.00 3.64
CA GLU A 80 31.30 3.92 3.64
C GLU A 80 30.67 3.70 2.27
N THR A 81 30.42 4.78 1.52
CA THR A 81 29.89 4.71 0.16
C THR A 81 30.85 4.01 -0.79
N ARG A 82 32.15 4.33 -0.73
CA ARG A 82 33.19 3.67 -1.54
C ARG A 82 33.28 2.18 -1.20
N THR A 83 33.36 1.85 0.08
CA THR A 83 33.38 0.46 0.56
C THR A 83 32.14 -0.30 0.09
N SER A 84 30.95 0.32 0.16
CA SER A 84 29.71 -0.29 -0.30
C SER A 84 29.68 -0.56 -1.81
N LYS A 85 30.27 0.34 -2.63
CA LYS A 85 30.40 0.14 -4.08
C LYS A 85 31.31 -1.04 -4.39
N THR A 86 32.54 -1.05 -3.84
CA THR A 86 33.49 -2.15 -4.03
C THR A 86 32.91 -3.48 -3.57
N GLN A 87 32.24 -3.51 -2.42
CA GLN A 87 31.55 -4.72 -1.96
C GLN A 87 30.44 -5.17 -2.91
N THR A 88 29.65 -4.24 -3.46
CA THR A 88 28.59 -4.58 -4.43
C THR A 88 29.15 -5.09 -5.75
N GLU A 89 30.27 -4.53 -6.21
CA GLU A 89 30.97 -4.98 -7.42
C GLU A 89 31.57 -6.38 -7.23
N GLN A 90 32.19 -6.64 -6.06
CA GLN A 90 32.84 -7.91 -5.75
C GLN A 90 31.84 -9.03 -5.38
N ASN A 91 30.85 -8.73 -4.54
CA ASN A 91 29.93 -9.72 -3.95
C ASN A 91 28.48 -9.61 -4.49
N GLY A 92 28.24 -8.72 -5.45
CA GLY A 92 26.94 -8.52 -6.08
C GLY A 92 25.90 -7.83 -5.18
N PRO A 93 24.61 -7.84 -5.57
CA PRO A 93 23.52 -7.16 -4.84
C PRO A 93 23.27 -7.69 -3.41
N THR A 94 23.90 -8.80 -3.04
CA THR A 94 23.82 -9.41 -1.70
C THR A 94 24.96 -8.94 -0.77
N ALA A 95 25.85 -8.08 -1.26
CA ALA A 95 27.04 -7.63 -0.52
C ALA A 95 26.72 -6.88 0.79
N ARG A 96 25.57 -6.21 0.85
CA ARG A 96 25.08 -5.64 2.11
C ARG A 96 24.69 -6.77 3.05
N LYS A 97 25.18 -6.71 4.30
CA LYS A 97 24.87 -7.68 5.36
C LYS A 97 23.39 -8.07 5.28
N ARG A 98 23.13 -9.37 5.11
CA ARG A 98 21.76 -9.89 5.13
C ARG A 98 21.12 -9.48 6.46
N CYS A 99 19.82 -9.20 6.43
CA CYS A 99 19.06 -9.01 7.67
C CYS A 99 19.31 -10.23 8.57
N PRO A 100 19.72 -10.05 9.85
CA PRO A 100 19.89 -11.16 10.78
C PRO A 100 18.61 -11.99 10.96
N ILE A 101 17.46 -11.38 10.67
CA ILE A 101 16.15 -12.03 10.70
C ILE A 101 15.92 -12.78 9.39
N GLN A 102 15.52 -14.04 9.50
CA GLN A 102 15.18 -14.87 8.36
C GLN A 102 14.03 -14.30 7.53
N LYS A 103 13.98 -14.68 6.25
CA LYS A 103 12.88 -14.29 5.37
C LYS A 103 11.58 -14.90 5.90
N THR A 104 10.55 -14.08 6.04
CA THR A 104 9.21 -14.55 6.43
C THR A 104 8.60 -15.47 5.36
N ASN A 105 7.69 -16.36 5.78
CA ASN A 105 6.89 -17.18 4.88
C ASN A 105 6.06 -16.27 3.93
N LYS A 106 6.14 -16.54 2.61
CA LYS A 106 5.42 -15.78 1.57
C LYS A 106 3.91 -15.73 1.81
N ARG A 107 3.30 -16.83 2.27
CA ARG A 107 1.85 -16.90 2.54
C ARG A 107 1.47 -16.00 3.70
N PHE A 108 2.23 -16.07 4.80
CA PHE A 108 2.02 -15.24 5.97
C PHE A 108 2.15 -13.76 5.59
N LEU A 109 3.24 -13.38 4.91
CA LEU A 109 3.48 -12.01 4.49
C LEU A 109 2.33 -11.46 3.62
N ASN A 110 1.92 -12.22 2.60
CA ASN A 110 0.83 -11.81 1.72
C ASN A 110 -0.48 -11.63 2.49
N ARG A 111 -0.82 -12.55 3.40
CA ARG A 111 -2.04 -12.46 4.20
C ARG A 111 -2.02 -11.25 5.13
N THR A 112 -0.87 -10.98 5.75
CA THR A 112 -0.67 -9.83 6.64
C THR A 112 -0.80 -8.51 5.88
N ILE A 113 -0.15 -8.38 4.72
CA ILE A 113 -0.23 -7.17 3.89
C ILE A 113 -1.67 -6.93 3.44
N ILE A 114 -2.34 -7.95 2.89
CA ILE A 114 -3.72 -7.83 2.41
C ILE A 114 -4.66 -7.44 3.57
N SER A 115 -4.51 -8.09 4.73
CA SER A 115 -5.31 -7.79 5.92
C SER A 115 -5.13 -6.33 6.37
N ALA A 116 -3.87 -5.88 6.51
CA ALA A 116 -3.55 -4.52 6.94
C ALA A 116 -4.08 -3.47 5.95
N VAL A 117 -3.90 -3.68 4.65
CA VAL A 117 -4.39 -2.77 3.61
C VAL A 117 -5.92 -2.69 3.64
N ASN A 118 -6.60 -3.84 3.73
CA ASN A 118 -8.07 -3.88 3.77
C ASN A 118 -8.63 -3.21 5.03
N HIS A 119 -7.98 -3.42 6.18
CA HIS A 119 -8.34 -2.75 7.42
C HIS A 119 -8.21 -1.22 7.30
N ASN A 120 -7.06 -0.73 6.82
CA ASN A 120 -6.81 0.69 6.62
C ASN A 120 -7.84 1.33 5.67
N ASN A 121 -8.17 0.64 4.58
CA ASN A 121 -9.20 1.11 3.64
C ASN A 121 -10.58 1.19 4.30
N ARG A 122 -10.93 0.22 5.14
CA ARG A 122 -12.22 0.20 5.86
C ARG A 122 -12.30 1.35 6.86
N GLU A 123 -11.25 1.57 7.65
CA GLU A 123 -11.21 2.66 8.62
C GLU A 123 -11.20 4.02 7.93
N GLY A 124 -10.44 4.18 6.83
CA GLY A 124 -10.46 5.39 6.02
C GLY A 124 -11.86 5.73 5.47
N ARG A 125 -12.62 4.72 5.03
CA ARG A 125 -14.01 4.91 4.57
C ARG A 125 -14.92 5.36 5.72
N LYS A 126 -14.82 4.76 6.90
CA LYS A 126 -15.61 5.15 8.08
C LYS A 126 -15.32 6.58 8.52
N VAL A 127 -14.05 6.97 8.56
CA VAL A 127 -13.63 8.34 8.91
C VAL A 127 -14.19 9.34 7.92
N LYS A 128 -14.04 9.07 6.62
CA LYS A 128 -14.58 9.93 5.56
C LYS A 128 -16.11 10.05 5.67
N GLN A 129 -16.81 8.94 5.91
CA GLN A 129 -18.26 8.94 6.10
C GLN A 129 -18.68 9.78 7.31
N ARG A 130 -18.06 9.58 8.47
CA ARG A 130 -18.36 10.37 9.69
C ARG A 130 -18.10 11.85 9.47
N SER A 131 -17.00 12.21 8.80
CA SER A 131 -16.70 13.62 8.50
C SER A 131 -17.76 14.25 7.58
N LYS A 132 -18.23 13.49 6.58
CA LYS A 132 -19.30 13.94 5.68
C LYS A 132 -20.62 14.11 6.42
N GLU A 133 -21.01 13.14 7.26
CA GLU A 133 -22.21 13.21 8.08
C GLU A 133 -22.18 14.45 9.00
N LYS A 134 -21.06 14.68 9.68
CA LYS A 134 -20.85 15.86 10.53
C LYS A 134 -20.96 17.17 9.77
N LEU A 135 -20.36 17.27 8.59
CA LEU A 135 -20.49 18.45 7.75
C LEU A 135 -21.96 18.69 7.36
N THR A 136 -22.69 17.64 6.99
CA THR A 136 -24.12 17.78 6.67
C THR A 136 -24.97 18.13 7.90
N GLU A 137 -24.58 17.72 9.11
CA GLU A 137 -25.26 18.13 10.35
C GLU A 137 -25.11 19.63 10.58
N HIS A 138 -23.90 20.19 10.42
CA HIS A 138 -23.65 21.62 10.58
C HIS A 138 -24.39 22.46 9.53
N VAL A 139 -24.41 22.03 8.27
CA VAL A 139 -25.17 22.70 7.19
C VAL A 139 -26.66 22.71 7.52
N ARG A 140 -27.23 21.60 8.00
CA ARG A 140 -28.65 21.53 8.39
C ARG A 140 -28.96 22.41 9.59
N LYS A 141 -28.10 22.41 10.63
CA LYS A 141 -28.30 23.25 11.83
C LYS A 141 -28.22 24.75 11.52
N GLY A 142 -27.33 25.17 10.61
CA GLY A 142 -27.23 26.56 10.18
C GLY A 142 -28.50 27.10 9.51
N ASN A 143 -29.26 26.24 8.83
CA ASN A 143 -30.50 26.64 8.14
C ASN A 143 -31.75 26.67 9.03
N VAL A 144 -31.67 26.18 10.28
CA VAL A 144 -32.83 26.09 11.20
C VAL A 144 -32.78 27.18 12.29
N GLN A 145 -31.71 27.97 12.34
CA GLN A 145 -31.50 28.99 13.38
C GLN A 145 -31.45 30.41 12.79
N GLU A 146 -32.56 30.82 12.17
CA GLU A 146 -32.92 32.24 12.02
C GLU A 146 -34.43 32.37 12.24
N PRO A 147 -34.92 32.56 13.49
CA PRO A 147 -36.22 33.14 13.69
C PRO A 147 -36.13 34.61 13.27
N SER A 148 -36.54 34.89 12.03
CA SER A 148 -36.75 36.24 11.51
C SER A 148 -37.54 37.09 12.51
N ARG A 149 -36.86 37.94 13.27
CA ARG A 149 -37.47 38.98 14.12
C ARG A 149 -37.80 40.22 13.28
N LYS A 150 -38.55 40.07 12.18
CA LYS A 150 -38.90 41.21 11.31
C LYS A 150 -40.39 41.50 11.14
N ASP A 151 -41.29 40.72 11.75
CA ASP A 151 -42.74 40.97 11.66
C ASP A 151 -43.39 41.14 13.04
N GLN A 152 -42.97 42.15 13.79
CA GLN A 152 -43.82 42.73 14.83
C GLN A 152 -43.96 44.23 14.54
N ASN A 153 -45.00 44.57 13.77
CA ASN A 153 -45.55 45.92 13.80
C ASN A 153 -46.00 46.21 15.25
N PRO A 154 -45.59 47.34 15.86
CA PRO A 154 -46.09 47.68 17.19
C PRO A 154 -47.61 47.90 17.11
N PRO A 155 -48.37 47.53 18.15
CA PRO A 155 -49.81 47.76 18.17
C PRO A 155 -50.08 49.27 18.10
N ILE A 156 -50.91 49.68 17.14
CA ILE A 156 -51.42 51.04 17.04
C ILE A 156 -52.31 51.28 18.26
N ILE A 157 -51.86 52.14 19.16
CA ILE A 157 -52.65 52.63 20.28
C ILE A 157 -53.57 53.72 19.71
N VAL A 158 -54.86 53.40 19.58
CA VAL A 158 -55.91 54.40 19.35
C VAL A 158 -56.27 54.97 20.71
N ILE A 159 -56.09 56.28 20.87
CA ILE A 159 -56.51 57.03 22.06
C ILE A 159 -57.84 57.69 21.67
N ASP A 160 -58.92 57.27 22.32
CA ASP A 160 -60.22 57.96 22.32
C ASP A 160 -60.29 58.99 23.46
#